data_AF-W7D563-F1
#
_entry.id   AF-W7D563-F1
#
_cell.length_a   1.000
_cell.length_b   1.000
_cell.length_c   1.000
_cell.angle_alpha   90.00
_cell.angle_beta   90.00
_cell.angle_gamma   90.00
#
_symmetry.space_group_name_H-M   'P 1'
#
loop_
_entity.id
_entity.type
_entity.pdbx_description
1 polymer ?
#
loop_
_entity_poly.entity_id
_entity_poly.type
_entity_poly.pdbx_seq_one_letter_code
_entity_poly.pdbx_strand_id
1 'polypeptide(L)'
;MKKWIVVVFAYFAIVVCMLVAPLNISAKGEANYQKIYEQGVSEGKINTANVSLEQWIDVNENEYYPVYEDGLKEKVYDISTTYAEWIKMNNYGQPPVADEFVEEVPQSLLKGVYKGYTVKKGDILISNGTSSAGVLGHAAIANGNDYILDIPGPGTTTRQLTTVKWMTIYDSKGWVKVYRVKDSSIANAAANWADRNYYSSTGTKKQDKWPSYNVTGSRYSKDPTYCSKIVIQAFYFGTGSKPVIRVFPSLALPYDLPSYFNGAYSPQFVKGFN
;
A
#
# COMPACT_ATOMS: atom_id res chain seq x y z
N MET A 1 -20.51 18.13 88.23
CA MET A 1 -21.78 18.19 87.45
C MET A 1 -21.57 19.08 86.22
N LYS A 2 -22.22 18.71 85.10
CA LYS A 2 -22.32 19.41 83.80
C LYS A 2 -21.04 19.31 82.94
N LYS A 3 -20.94 18.39 81.97
CA LYS A 3 -21.52 18.40 80.60
C LYS A 3 -21.43 19.79 79.95
N TRP A 4 -20.86 19.87 78.73
CA TRP A 4 -21.55 20.24 77.48
C TRP A 4 -20.53 20.35 76.30
N ILE A 5 -20.87 19.64 75.20
CA ILE A 5 -20.73 20.00 73.76
C ILE A 5 -19.30 20.14 73.15
N VAL A 6 -18.84 19.13 72.40
CA VAL A 6 -18.82 18.98 70.91
C VAL A 6 -17.99 20.04 70.19
N VAL A 7 -16.88 19.62 69.57
CA VAL A 7 -16.49 20.02 68.21
C VAL A 7 -15.82 18.85 67.50
N VAL A 8 -16.38 18.52 66.34
CA VAL A 8 -15.91 17.56 65.34
C VAL A 8 -14.75 18.19 64.55
N PHE A 9 -13.64 17.48 64.39
CA PHE A 9 -12.73 17.71 63.25
C PHE A 9 -12.26 16.36 62.72
N ALA A 10 -12.98 15.88 61.70
CA ALA A 10 -12.53 14.79 60.85
C ALA A 10 -11.44 15.35 59.91
N TYR A 11 -10.19 14.99 60.15
CA TYR A 11 -9.10 15.22 59.20
C TYR A 11 -9.19 14.13 58.12
N PHE A 12 -9.97 14.39 57.06
CA PHE A 12 -9.88 13.64 55.82
C PHE A 12 -8.66 14.16 55.05
N ALA A 13 -7.53 13.49 55.20
CA ALA A 13 -6.40 13.66 54.29
C ALA A 13 -6.76 12.96 52.97
N ILE A 14 -7.47 13.66 52.09
CA ILE A 14 -7.58 13.25 50.69
C ILE A 14 -6.22 13.53 50.05
N VAL A 15 -5.37 12.52 50.01
CA VAL A 15 -4.24 12.50 49.09
C VAL A 15 -4.84 12.34 47.70
N VAL A 16 -5.07 13.47 47.03
CA VAL A 16 -5.27 13.48 45.58
C VAL A 16 -3.94 13.10 44.95
N CYS A 17 -3.69 11.81 44.79
CA CYS A 17 -2.76 11.34 43.79
C CYS A 17 -3.34 11.76 42.43
N MET A 18 -2.98 12.95 41.97
CA MET A 18 -3.00 13.23 40.54
C MET A 18 -2.02 12.23 39.93
N LEU A 19 -2.54 11.11 39.46
CA LEU A 19 -1.91 10.33 38.41
C LEU A 19 -1.91 11.26 37.19
N VAL A 20 -0.91 12.14 37.14
CA VAL A 20 -0.45 12.69 35.88
C VAL A 20 0.13 11.46 35.19
N ALA A 21 -0.71 10.78 34.40
CA ALA A 21 -0.19 9.88 33.40
C ALA A 21 0.85 10.71 32.63
N PRO A 22 2.11 10.27 32.52
CA PRO A 22 2.98 10.94 31.59
C PRO A 22 2.25 10.86 30.25
N LEU A 23 1.88 12.03 29.71
CA LEU A 23 1.76 12.18 28.29
C LEU A 23 3.13 11.73 27.77
N ASN A 24 3.21 10.46 27.36
CA ASN A 24 4.27 10.00 26.50
C ASN A 24 4.04 10.71 25.17
N ILE A 25 4.34 12.01 25.14
CA ILE A 25 4.87 12.66 23.96
C ILE A 25 6.22 11.99 23.80
N SER A 26 6.21 10.78 23.24
CA SER A 26 7.36 10.29 22.50
C SER A 26 7.61 11.40 21.50
N ALA A 27 8.71 12.13 21.65
CA ALA A 27 9.14 13.10 20.68
C ALA A 27 9.37 12.32 19.37
N LYS A 28 8.31 12.20 18.55
CA LYS A 28 8.37 11.75 17.16
C LYS A 28 9.50 12.58 16.57
N GLY A 29 10.62 11.94 16.20
CA GLY A 29 11.81 12.65 15.76
C GLY A 29 11.39 13.63 14.67
N GLU A 30 11.67 14.92 14.89
CA GLU A 30 11.18 16.06 14.11
C GLU A 30 11.65 15.95 12.65
N ALA A 31 10.99 15.11 11.86
CA ALA A 31 11.01 15.24 10.42
C ALA A 31 10.49 16.65 10.13
N ASN A 32 11.26 17.45 9.39
CA ASN A 32 10.79 18.75 8.94
C ASN A 32 9.71 18.53 7.87
N TYR A 33 8.49 18.22 8.32
CA TYR A 33 7.37 17.85 7.47
C TYR A 33 7.04 18.92 6.45
N GLN A 34 7.16 20.20 6.85
CA GLN A 34 6.98 21.31 5.92
C GLN A 34 7.96 21.22 4.75
N LYS A 35 9.27 21.05 5.02
CA LYS A 35 10.27 20.92 3.96
C LYS A 35 10.03 19.70 3.07
N ILE A 36 9.60 18.58 3.66
CA ILE A 36 9.30 17.35 2.90
C ILE A 36 8.08 17.57 2.00
N TYR A 37 7.03 18.19 2.53
CA TYR A 37 5.82 18.52 1.79
C TYR A 37 6.12 19.48 0.62
N GLU A 38 6.85 20.57 0.87
CA GLU A 38 7.27 21.52 -0.15
C GLU A 38 8.08 20.84 -1.26
N GLN A 39 8.97 19.92 -0.89
CA GLN A 39 9.70 19.11 -1.87
C GLN A 39 8.75 18.24 -2.70
N GLY A 40 7.82 17.51 -2.07
CA GLY A 40 6.84 16.69 -2.76
C GLY A 40 5.92 17.48 -3.71
N VAL A 41 5.57 18.72 -3.35
CA VAL A 41 4.85 19.65 -4.22
C VAL A 41 5.73 20.05 -5.41
N SER A 42 6.99 20.43 -5.18
CA SER A 42 7.92 20.83 -6.24
C SER A 42 8.21 19.71 -7.25
N GLU A 43 8.20 18.46 -6.79
CA GLU A 43 8.38 17.27 -7.62
C GLU A 43 7.07 16.81 -8.31
N GLY A 44 5.97 17.53 -8.11
CA GLY A 44 4.66 17.21 -8.69
C GLY A 44 4.01 15.95 -8.10
N LYS A 45 4.46 15.49 -6.93
CA LYS A 45 3.95 14.30 -6.25
C LYS A 45 2.76 14.60 -5.35
N ILE A 46 2.76 15.79 -4.75
CA ILE A 46 1.67 16.29 -3.91
C ILE A 46 0.91 17.36 -4.69
N ASN A 47 -0.37 17.14 -4.92
CA ASN A 47 -1.27 18.15 -5.46
C ASN A 47 -1.93 18.92 -4.31
N THR A 48 -1.51 20.17 -4.12
CA THR A 48 -1.98 21.06 -3.03
C THR A 48 -3.48 21.37 -3.10
N ALA A 49 -4.13 21.20 -4.26
CA ALA A 49 -5.57 21.34 -4.38
C ALA A 49 -6.34 20.19 -3.70
N ASN A 50 -5.69 19.03 -3.53
CA ASN A 50 -6.32 17.83 -2.98
C ASN A 50 -5.85 17.51 -1.56
N VAL A 51 -4.62 17.89 -1.21
CA VAL A 51 -4.01 17.57 0.09
C VAL A 51 -3.31 18.80 0.63
N SER A 52 -3.88 19.42 1.68
CA SER A 52 -3.24 20.52 2.39
C SER A 52 -2.04 20.06 3.22
N LEU A 53 -1.16 20.99 3.59
CA LEU A 53 -0.02 20.71 4.48
C LEU A 53 -0.48 20.10 5.81
N GLU A 54 -1.51 20.66 6.43
CA GLU A 54 -2.04 20.19 7.72
C GLU A 54 -2.57 18.75 7.62
N GLN A 55 -3.39 18.46 6.60
CA GLN A 55 -3.88 17.10 6.35
C GLN A 55 -2.74 16.12 6.08
N TRP A 56 -1.72 16.56 5.32
CA TRP A 56 -0.57 15.72 5.03
C TRP A 56 0.22 15.42 6.31
N ILE A 57 0.48 16.42 7.16
CA ILE A 57 1.16 16.24 8.45
C ILE A 57 0.40 15.27 9.33
N ASP A 58 -0.92 15.46 9.50
CA ASP A 58 -1.75 14.62 10.35
C ASP A 58 -1.66 13.13 9.95
N VAL A 59 -1.85 12.83 8.66
CA VAL A 59 -1.73 11.45 8.15
C VAL A 59 -0.29 10.92 8.32
N ASN A 60 0.72 11.74 8.05
CA ASN A 60 2.11 11.30 8.16
C ASN A 60 2.48 10.94 9.60
N GLU A 61 2.05 11.76 10.55
CA GLU A 61 2.29 11.54 11.96
C GLU A 61 1.48 10.36 12.51
N ASN A 62 0.20 10.28 12.17
CA ASN A 62 -0.74 9.40 12.87
C ASN A 62 -0.96 8.05 12.16
N GLU A 63 -0.72 7.98 10.85
CA GLU A 63 -0.88 6.75 10.08
C GLU A 63 0.45 6.21 9.54
N TYR A 64 1.32 7.05 8.99
CA TYR A 64 2.51 6.56 8.26
C TYR A 64 3.75 6.39 9.13
N TYR A 65 3.95 7.24 10.15
CA TYR A 65 5.08 7.10 11.08
C TYR A 65 5.09 5.73 11.80
N PRO A 66 3.95 5.21 12.30
CA PRO A 66 3.92 3.86 12.86
C PRO A 66 4.33 2.77 11.85
N VAL A 67 3.93 2.91 10.58
CA VAL A 67 4.32 1.96 9.53
C VAL A 67 5.83 1.98 9.31
N TYR A 68 6.44 3.17 9.28
CA TYR A 68 7.90 3.32 9.21
C TYR A 68 8.61 2.62 10.39
N GLU A 69 8.12 2.83 11.63
CA GLU A 69 8.69 2.18 12.82
C GLU A 69 8.60 0.65 12.73
N ASP A 70 7.48 0.11 12.23
CA ASP A 70 7.33 -1.32 11.98
C ASP A 70 8.38 -1.81 10.96
N GLY A 71 8.63 -1.05 9.91
CA GLY A 71 9.67 -1.37 8.90
C GLY A 71 11.07 -1.46 9.48
N LEU A 72 11.43 -0.59 10.43
CA LEU A 72 12.70 -0.66 11.16
C LEU A 72 12.76 -1.88 12.07
N LYS A 73 11.68 -2.12 12.84
CA LYS A 73 11.57 -3.25 13.77
C LYS A 73 11.67 -4.60 13.07
N GLU A 74 11.04 -4.71 11.90
CA GLU A 74 11.07 -5.91 11.06
C GLU A 74 12.31 -6.01 10.16
N LYS A 75 13.24 -5.04 10.25
CA LYS A 75 14.49 -4.99 9.48
C LYS A 75 14.26 -4.98 7.97
N VAL A 76 13.14 -4.38 7.53
CA VAL A 76 12.87 -4.07 6.12
C VAL A 76 13.78 -2.93 5.66
N TYR A 77 14.01 -1.96 6.54
CA TYR A 77 14.95 -0.86 6.33
C TYR A 77 16.08 -0.92 7.37
N ASP A 78 17.23 -0.36 7.00
CA ASP A 78 18.33 -0.15 7.95
C ASP A 78 18.00 0.99 8.92
N ILE A 79 18.51 0.94 10.15
CA ILE A 79 18.29 1.97 11.18
C ILE A 79 18.78 3.37 10.76
N SER A 80 19.70 3.44 9.79
CA SER A 80 20.13 4.70 9.17
C SER A 80 19.09 5.32 8.24
N THR A 81 18.08 4.57 7.79
CA THR A 81 17.00 5.08 6.93
C THR A 81 16.14 6.04 7.73
N THR A 82 16.22 7.32 7.44
CA THR A 82 15.41 8.34 8.12
C THR A 82 13.96 8.30 7.65
N TYR A 83 13.02 8.80 8.47
CA TYR A 83 11.63 8.94 8.06
C TYR A 83 11.49 9.78 6.79
N ALA A 84 12.27 10.86 6.67
CA ALA A 84 12.24 11.75 5.51
C ALA A 84 12.66 11.05 4.21
N GLU A 85 13.63 10.12 4.26
CA GLU A 85 14.00 9.29 3.11
C GLU A 85 12.91 8.24 2.83
N TRP A 86 12.42 7.61 3.88
CA TRP A 86 11.38 6.58 3.79
C TRP A 86 10.09 7.10 3.14
N ILE A 87 9.60 8.26 3.55
CA ILE A 87 8.35 8.80 3.00
C ILE A 87 8.51 9.22 1.53
N LYS A 88 9.70 9.69 1.12
CA LYS A 88 10.02 9.98 -0.28
C LYS A 88 10.00 8.72 -1.14
N MET A 89 10.58 7.63 -0.64
CA MET A 89 10.52 6.32 -1.31
C MET A 89 9.08 5.80 -1.43
N ASN A 90 8.19 6.18 -0.51
CA ASN A 90 6.77 5.83 -0.59
C ASN A 90 5.93 6.89 -1.33
N ASN A 91 6.54 7.56 -2.32
CA ASN A 91 5.90 8.61 -3.12
C ASN A 91 5.17 9.67 -2.28
N TYR A 92 5.77 10.09 -1.16
CA TYR A 92 5.20 11.06 -0.21
C TYR A 92 3.86 10.62 0.42
N GLY A 93 3.60 9.31 0.46
CA GLY A 93 2.32 8.74 0.86
C GLY A 93 1.20 8.97 -0.16
N GLN A 94 1.53 9.50 -1.34
CA GLN A 94 0.57 9.80 -2.39
C GLN A 94 0.45 8.64 -3.37
N PRO A 95 -0.73 8.45 -3.97
CA PRO A 95 -0.90 7.50 -5.07
C PRO A 95 0.09 7.78 -6.21
N PRO A 96 0.48 6.76 -6.99
CA PRO A 96 1.37 6.95 -8.12
C PRO A 96 0.90 8.04 -9.09
N VAL A 97 1.84 8.84 -9.58
CA VAL A 97 1.60 9.78 -10.68
C VAL A 97 1.74 8.99 -11.99
N ALA A 98 0.64 8.88 -12.73
CA ALA A 98 0.62 8.30 -14.07
C ALA A 98 -0.31 9.10 -14.97
N ASP A 99 -0.04 9.08 -16.28
CA ASP A 99 -0.89 9.75 -17.27
C ASP A 99 -2.33 9.24 -17.15
N GLU A 100 -3.28 10.15 -17.00
CA GLU A 100 -4.69 9.80 -16.91
C GLU A 100 -5.23 9.43 -18.29
N PHE A 101 -5.79 8.23 -18.39
CA PHE A 101 -6.59 7.79 -19.52
C PHE A 101 -7.94 7.30 -19.02
N VAL A 102 -8.98 8.12 -19.15
CA VAL A 102 -10.32 7.72 -18.75
C VAL A 102 -10.90 6.79 -19.83
N GLU A 103 -10.97 5.50 -19.54
CA GLU A 103 -11.68 4.55 -20.40
C GLU A 103 -13.17 4.54 -20.00
N GLU A 104 -14.03 5.03 -20.90
CA GLU A 104 -15.48 4.84 -20.78
C GLU A 104 -15.85 3.42 -21.18
N VAL A 105 -16.63 2.72 -20.33
CA VAL A 105 -17.01 1.33 -20.58
C VAL A 105 -18.53 1.16 -20.48
N PRO A 106 -19.18 0.51 -21.46
CA PRO A 106 -20.58 0.14 -21.38
C PRO A 106 -20.86 -0.85 -20.24
N GLN A 107 -21.95 -0.63 -19.52
CA GLN A 107 -22.37 -1.45 -18.38
C GLN A 107 -22.77 -2.86 -18.86
N SER A 108 -22.04 -3.89 -18.41
CA SER A 108 -22.50 -5.28 -18.51
C SER A 108 -22.29 -6.00 -17.17
N LEU A 109 -23.23 -6.87 -16.81
CA LEU A 109 -23.23 -7.66 -15.57
C LEU A 109 -22.23 -8.83 -15.66
N LEU A 110 -20.94 -8.53 -15.75
CA LEU A 110 -19.86 -9.53 -15.77
C LEU A 110 -19.03 -9.44 -14.47
N LYS A 111 -18.46 -10.58 -14.05
CA LYS A 111 -17.68 -10.69 -12.80
C LYS A 111 -16.46 -9.76 -12.74
N GLY A 112 -15.96 -9.32 -13.89
CA GLY A 112 -14.90 -8.34 -14.06
C GLY A 112 -15.33 -6.87 -13.99
N VAL A 113 -16.63 -6.57 -13.83
CA VAL A 113 -17.14 -5.20 -13.78
C VAL A 113 -17.40 -4.76 -12.34
N TYR A 114 -16.84 -3.61 -11.96
CA TYR A 114 -17.04 -2.98 -10.65
C TYR A 114 -17.36 -1.50 -10.81
N LYS A 115 -18.47 -1.04 -10.21
CA LYS A 115 -18.97 0.36 -10.30
C LYS A 115 -18.88 0.93 -11.75
N GLY A 116 -19.27 0.13 -12.75
CA GLY A 116 -19.29 0.53 -14.16
C GLY A 116 -17.94 0.46 -14.91
N TYR A 117 -16.87 0.01 -14.25
CA TYR A 117 -15.56 -0.17 -14.86
C TYR A 117 -15.23 -1.65 -15.04
N THR A 118 -14.72 -2.02 -16.23
CA THR A 118 -14.27 -3.39 -16.51
C THR A 118 -12.77 -3.51 -16.27
N VAL A 119 -12.40 -4.27 -15.24
CA VAL A 119 -11.02 -4.70 -15.03
C VAL A 119 -10.61 -5.61 -16.17
N LYS A 120 -9.40 -5.38 -16.70
CA LYS A 120 -8.81 -6.22 -17.74
C LYS A 120 -7.64 -6.99 -17.17
N LYS A 121 -7.41 -8.17 -17.74
CA LYS A 121 -6.23 -8.98 -17.43
C LYS A 121 -4.94 -8.16 -17.60
N GLY A 122 -4.09 -8.21 -16.58
CA GLY A 122 -2.84 -7.47 -16.49
C GLY A 122 -2.97 -6.05 -15.95
N ASP A 123 -4.18 -5.59 -15.60
CA ASP A 123 -4.35 -4.39 -14.80
C ASP A 123 -3.58 -4.51 -13.48
N ILE A 124 -2.93 -3.41 -13.10
CA ILE A 124 -2.26 -3.23 -11.81
C ILE A 124 -3.22 -2.47 -10.92
N LEU A 125 -3.56 -3.03 -9.77
CA LEU A 125 -4.44 -2.40 -8.78
C LEU A 125 -3.59 -1.99 -7.59
N ILE A 126 -3.68 -0.72 -7.19
CA ILE A 126 -2.98 -0.17 -6.03
C ILE A 126 -4.03 0.43 -5.10
N SER A 127 -3.85 0.27 -3.79
CA SER A 127 -4.78 0.80 -2.78
C SER A 127 -4.02 1.28 -1.56
N ASN A 128 -4.58 2.25 -0.82
CA ASN A 128 -4.13 2.59 0.53
C ASN A 128 -4.89 1.85 1.65
N GLY A 129 -5.81 0.93 1.30
CA GLY A 129 -6.70 0.28 2.28
C GLY A 129 -6.01 -0.65 3.28
N THR A 130 -4.70 -0.89 3.13
CA THR A 130 -3.85 -1.61 4.09
C THR A 130 -2.39 -1.18 3.93
N SER A 131 -1.62 -1.17 5.02
CA SER A 131 -0.15 -1.02 5.03
C SER A 131 0.43 -2.01 6.04
N SER A 132 1.64 -2.50 5.82
CA SER A 132 2.28 -3.50 6.71
C SER A 132 3.80 -3.53 6.52
N ALA A 133 4.53 -3.85 7.58
CA ALA A 133 5.96 -4.14 7.53
C ALA A 133 6.78 -3.03 6.85
N GLY A 134 6.50 -1.76 7.16
CA GLY A 134 7.22 -0.64 6.53
C GLY A 134 6.82 -0.31 5.10
N VAL A 135 5.79 -0.95 4.54
CA VAL A 135 5.33 -0.72 3.17
C VAL A 135 3.96 -0.05 3.21
N LEU A 136 3.86 1.12 2.57
CA LEU A 136 2.59 1.82 2.41
C LEU A 136 1.76 1.25 1.26
N GLY A 137 0.49 1.01 1.57
CA GLY A 137 -0.49 0.54 0.60
C GLY A 137 -0.37 -0.95 0.26
N HIS A 138 -1.13 -1.32 -0.75
CA HIS A 138 -1.23 -2.68 -1.26
C HIS A 138 -1.25 -2.69 -2.78
N ALA A 139 -0.73 -3.74 -3.37
CA ALA A 139 -0.73 -3.93 -4.81
C ALA A 139 -1.23 -5.31 -5.21
N ALA A 140 -1.90 -5.38 -6.35
CA ALA A 140 -2.38 -6.62 -6.93
C ALA A 140 -2.31 -6.57 -8.46
N ILE A 141 -2.42 -7.74 -9.08
CA ILE A 141 -2.51 -7.87 -10.54
C ILE A 141 -3.78 -8.62 -10.91
N ALA A 142 -4.49 -8.14 -11.92
CA ALA A 142 -5.58 -8.87 -12.53
C ALA A 142 -5.02 -10.08 -13.31
N ASN A 143 -4.99 -11.26 -12.70
CA ASN A 143 -4.45 -12.47 -13.35
C ASN A 143 -5.45 -13.11 -14.34
N GLY A 144 -6.68 -12.59 -14.40
CA GLY A 144 -7.68 -12.85 -15.44
C GLY A 144 -8.60 -11.64 -15.62
N ASN A 145 -9.62 -11.75 -16.48
CA ASN A 145 -10.60 -10.65 -16.67
C ASN A 145 -11.52 -10.46 -15.46
N ASP A 146 -11.72 -11.52 -14.68
CA ASP A 146 -12.68 -11.54 -13.56
C ASP A 146 -12.00 -11.80 -12.21
N TYR A 147 -10.68 -11.83 -12.16
CA TYR A 147 -9.92 -12.27 -11.01
C TYR A 147 -8.69 -11.43 -10.74
N ILE A 148 -8.45 -11.19 -9.46
CA ILE A 148 -7.32 -10.46 -8.91
C ILE A 148 -6.46 -11.41 -8.07
N LEU A 149 -5.16 -11.40 -8.32
CA LEU A 149 -4.15 -12.11 -7.55
C LEU A 149 -3.44 -11.13 -6.62
N ASP A 150 -3.44 -11.43 -5.33
CA ASP A 150 -2.73 -10.69 -4.30
C ASP A 150 -2.18 -11.61 -3.20
N ILE A 151 -1.34 -11.06 -2.32
CA ILE A 151 -0.94 -11.69 -1.05
C ILE A 151 -1.28 -10.72 0.10
N PRO A 152 -2.28 -11.02 0.95
CA PRO A 152 -2.91 -10.01 1.81
C PRO A 152 -2.04 -9.41 2.92
N GLY A 153 -0.98 -10.11 3.33
CA GLY A 153 -0.12 -9.66 4.43
C GLY A 153 0.50 -10.81 5.24
N PRO A 154 1.13 -10.49 6.38
CA PRO A 154 1.80 -11.46 7.25
C PRO A 154 0.94 -12.66 7.63
N GLY A 155 1.55 -13.84 7.71
CA GLY A 155 0.87 -15.09 8.08
C GLY A 155 -0.07 -15.64 7.00
N THR A 156 -0.11 -15.04 5.82
CA THR A 156 -0.93 -15.49 4.69
C THR A 156 -0.07 -15.96 3.52
N THR A 157 -0.75 -16.49 2.51
CA THR A 157 -0.19 -16.81 1.20
C THR A 157 -1.01 -16.13 0.11
N THR A 158 -0.54 -16.23 -1.14
CA THR A 158 -1.25 -15.70 -2.29
C THR A 158 -2.65 -16.29 -2.40
N ARG A 159 -3.56 -15.49 -2.95
CA ARG A 159 -4.93 -15.91 -3.22
C ARG A 159 -5.41 -15.29 -4.51
N GLN A 160 -6.46 -15.89 -5.08
CA GLN A 160 -7.20 -15.34 -6.19
C GLN A 160 -8.63 -15.03 -5.73
N LEU A 161 -9.03 -13.76 -5.83
CA LEU A 161 -10.40 -13.32 -5.56
C LEU A 161 -11.08 -12.88 -6.86
N THR A 162 -12.41 -12.93 -6.91
CA THR A 162 -13.12 -12.27 -8.02
C THR A 162 -12.88 -10.77 -7.96
N THR A 163 -12.89 -10.09 -9.11
CA THR A 163 -12.74 -8.63 -9.20
C THR A 163 -13.67 -7.91 -8.23
N VAL A 164 -14.97 -8.20 -8.27
CA VAL A 164 -15.95 -7.59 -7.36
C VAL A 164 -15.59 -7.81 -5.89
N LYS A 165 -15.15 -9.02 -5.50
CA LYS A 165 -14.83 -9.30 -4.10
C LYS A 165 -13.57 -8.55 -3.65
N TRP A 166 -12.53 -8.55 -4.46
CA TRP A 166 -11.30 -7.82 -4.14
C TRP A 166 -11.58 -6.32 -4.05
N MET A 167 -12.26 -5.75 -5.06
CA MET A 167 -12.60 -4.33 -5.10
C MET A 167 -13.42 -3.92 -3.87
N THR A 168 -14.49 -4.65 -3.53
CA THR A 168 -15.30 -4.35 -2.33
C THR A 168 -14.48 -4.34 -1.04
N ILE A 169 -13.51 -5.25 -0.88
CA ILE A 169 -12.67 -5.32 0.33
C ILE A 169 -11.78 -4.09 0.48
N TYR A 170 -11.17 -3.61 -0.60
CA TYR A 170 -10.18 -2.54 -0.53
C TYR A 170 -10.79 -1.15 -0.70
N ASP A 171 -11.83 -1.02 -1.52
CA ASP A 171 -12.60 0.21 -1.72
C ASP A 171 -13.40 0.61 -0.46
N SER A 172 -13.70 -0.35 0.43
CA SER A 172 -14.32 -0.06 1.75
C SER A 172 -13.33 0.38 2.83
N LYS A 173 -12.02 0.34 2.54
CA LYS A 173 -10.95 0.67 3.50
C LYS A 173 -10.15 1.90 3.09
N GLY A 174 -10.36 2.39 1.87
CA GLY A 174 -9.59 3.46 1.27
C GLY A 174 -9.81 3.48 -0.24
N TRP A 175 -8.95 4.21 -0.95
CA TRP A 175 -9.04 4.30 -2.40
C TRP A 175 -8.47 3.04 -3.07
N VAL A 176 -8.97 2.77 -4.28
CA VAL A 176 -8.36 1.84 -5.24
C VAL A 176 -8.09 2.58 -6.53
N LYS A 177 -6.86 2.45 -7.06
CA LYS A 177 -6.48 3.00 -8.36
C LYS A 177 -6.00 1.89 -9.28
N VAL A 178 -6.50 1.91 -10.50
CA VAL A 178 -6.19 0.93 -11.54
C VAL A 178 -5.26 1.57 -12.56
N TYR A 179 -4.20 0.85 -12.90
CA TYR A 179 -3.20 1.25 -13.89
C TYR A 179 -3.08 0.16 -14.96
N ARG A 180 -2.90 0.57 -16.22
CA ARG A 180 -2.92 -0.34 -17.36
C ARG A 180 -1.76 -0.09 -18.30
N VAL A 181 -1.02 -1.14 -18.63
CA VAL A 181 -0.07 -1.12 -19.75
C VAL A 181 -0.85 -1.17 -21.06
N LYS A 182 -0.55 -0.25 -21.98
CA LYS A 182 -1.28 -0.09 -23.26
C LYS A 182 -1.21 -1.33 -24.16
N ASP A 183 -0.05 -1.99 -24.21
CA ASP A 183 0.13 -3.23 -24.98
C ASP A 183 -0.52 -4.41 -24.22
N SER A 184 -1.68 -4.85 -24.70
CA SER A 184 -2.44 -5.96 -24.12
C SER A 184 -1.68 -7.29 -24.16
N SER A 185 -0.74 -7.49 -25.10
CA SER A 185 0.10 -8.68 -25.13
C SER A 185 1.05 -8.73 -23.93
N ILE A 186 1.59 -7.58 -23.52
CA ILE A 186 2.47 -7.44 -22.35
C ILE A 186 1.67 -7.65 -21.07
N ALA A 187 0.53 -6.97 -20.94
CA ALA A 187 -0.36 -7.10 -19.79
C ALA A 187 -0.80 -8.56 -19.59
N ASN A 188 -1.23 -9.24 -20.67
CA ASN A 188 -1.63 -10.64 -20.62
C ASN A 188 -0.47 -11.59 -20.27
N ALA A 189 0.73 -11.33 -20.80
CA ALA A 189 1.91 -12.14 -20.52
C ALA A 189 2.33 -12.04 -19.05
N ALA A 190 2.35 -10.82 -18.49
CA ALA A 190 2.61 -10.58 -17.08
C ALA A 190 1.57 -11.28 -16.19
N ALA A 191 0.28 -11.11 -16.48
CA ALA A 191 -0.80 -11.77 -15.74
C ALA A 191 -0.68 -13.30 -15.74
N ASN A 192 -0.40 -13.90 -16.91
CA ASN A 192 -0.17 -15.35 -17.03
C ASN A 192 1.04 -15.81 -16.22
N TRP A 193 2.12 -15.04 -16.24
CA TRP A 193 3.33 -15.37 -15.49
C TRP A 193 3.04 -15.29 -13.99
N ALA A 194 2.37 -14.24 -13.51
CA ALA A 194 2.01 -14.10 -12.11
C ALA A 194 1.19 -15.32 -11.64
N ASP A 195 0.13 -15.66 -12.38
CA ASP A 195 -0.70 -16.81 -12.07
C ASP A 195 0.09 -18.12 -11.96
N ARG A 196 0.93 -18.41 -12.97
CA ARG A 196 1.71 -19.64 -13.05
C ARG A 196 2.83 -19.76 -12.04
N ASN A 197 3.27 -18.64 -11.48
CA ASN A 197 4.39 -18.62 -10.54
C ASN A 197 3.96 -18.41 -9.09
N TYR A 198 2.74 -17.95 -8.85
CA TYR A 198 2.26 -17.61 -7.52
C TYR A 198 0.93 -18.24 -7.13
N TYR A 199 0.17 -18.81 -8.05
CA TYR A 199 -1.14 -19.39 -7.73
C TYR A 199 -1.31 -20.81 -8.29
N SER A 200 -1.28 -20.97 -9.61
CA SER A 200 -1.55 -22.25 -10.30
C SER A 200 -0.52 -22.54 -11.36
N SER A 201 0.35 -23.53 -11.16
CA SER A 201 1.44 -23.92 -12.06
C SER A 201 1.00 -24.19 -13.50
N THR A 202 -0.27 -24.53 -13.69
CA THR A 202 -0.90 -24.85 -14.98
C THR A 202 -1.81 -23.75 -15.53
N GLY A 203 -2.01 -22.66 -14.79
CA GLY A 203 -2.89 -21.57 -15.23
C GLY A 203 -4.38 -21.82 -14.94
N THR A 204 -4.70 -22.65 -13.94
CA THR A 204 -6.08 -23.07 -13.65
C THR A 204 -6.61 -22.41 -12.37
N LYS A 205 -7.89 -22.61 -12.06
CA LYS A 205 -8.50 -22.12 -10.80
C LYS A 205 -8.02 -22.89 -9.57
N LYS A 206 -7.27 -23.98 -9.73
CA LYS A 206 -6.72 -24.76 -8.62
C LYS A 206 -5.41 -24.13 -8.19
N GLN A 207 -5.38 -23.65 -6.96
CA GLN A 207 -4.14 -23.24 -6.32
C GLN A 207 -3.27 -24.47 -6.03
N ASP A 208 -2.02 -24.42 -6.48
CA ASP A 208 -0.98 -25.41 -6.20
C ASP A 208 0.36 -24.78 -5.78
N LYS A 209 0.34 -23.47 -5.51
CA LYS A 209 1.46 -22.67 -5.01
C LYS A 209 1.04 -21.86 -3.80
N TRP A 210 1.89 -21.87 -2.77
CA TRP A 210 1.62 -21.20 -1.50
C TRP A 210 2.88 -20.50 -0.97
N PRO A 211 3.40 -19.46 -1.66
CA PRO A 211 4.53 -18.68 -1.15
C PRO A 211 4.18 -18.03 0.19
N SER A 212 5.16 -17.92 1.07
CA SER A 212 5.00 -17.22 2.34
C SER A 212 5.07 -15.70 2.17
N TYR A 213 4.32 -14.96 2.98
CA TYR A 213 4.46 -13.50 3.02
C TYR A 213 5.74 -13.09 3.75
N ASN A 214 6.60 -12.32 3.08
CA ASN A 214 7.68 -11.56 3.73
C ASN A 214 8.14 -10.45 2.78
N VAL A 215 8.37 -9.26 3.33
CA VAL A 215 8.92 -8.10 2.59
C VAL A 215 10.44 -8.23 2.43
N THR A 216 11.10 -8.92 3.36
CA THR A 216 12.53 -9.21 3.29
C THR A 216 12.82 -10.42 2.39
N GLY A 217 13.95 -10.38 1.68
CA GLY A 217 14.41 -11.49 0.84
C GLY A 217 14.92 -11.05 -0.53
N SER A 218 15.32 -12.04 -1.34
CA SER A 218 15.83 -11.78 -2.69
C SER A 218 14.73 -11.23 -3.60
N ARG A 219 15.01 -10.12 -4.30
CA ARG A 219 14.14 -9.60 -5.37
C ARG A 219 13.87 -10.62 -6.49
N TYR A 220 14.72 -11.66 -6.63
CA TYR A 220 14.57 -12.71 -7.65
C TYR A 220 13.82 -13.95 -7.16
N SER A 221 13.81 -14.23 -5.85
CA SER A 221 13.08 -15.40 -5.32
C SER A 221 11.57 -15.17 -5.41
N LYS A 222 10.80 -16.26 -5.54
CA LYS A 222 9.31 -16.24 -5.50
C LYS A 222 8.77 -16.57 -4.11
N ASP A 223 9.61 -17.08 -3.21
CA ASP A 223 9.24 -17.41 -1.84
C ASP A 223 10.42 -17.01 -0.92
N PRO A 224 10.21 -16.14 0.07
CA PRO A 224 8.98 -15.41 0.35
C PRO A 224 8.65 -14.31 -0.69
N THR A 225 7.42 -13.81 -0.66
CA THR A 225 6.95 -12.72 -1.53
C THR A 225 6.03 -11.72 -0.80
N TYR A 226 5.70 -10.63 -1.47
CA TYR A 226 4.78 -9.59 -0.99
C TYR A 226 4.06 -8.94 -2.19
N CYS A 227 3.07 -8.10 -1.90
CA CYS A 227 2.06 -7.62 -2.85
C CYS A 227 2.66 -7.00 -4.12
N SER A 228 3.49 -5.98 -4.00
CA SER A 228 4.14 -5.27 -5.11
C SER A 228 5.27 -6.08 -5.77
N LYS A 229 5.91 -7.01 -5.04
CA LYS A 229 6.90 -7.94 -5.63
C LYS A 229 6.29 -8.85 -6.68
N ILE A 230 5.07 -9.35 -6.44
CA ILE A 230 4.35 -10.17 -7.42
C ILE A 230 4.16 -9.39 -8.72
N VAL A 231 3.72 -8.13 -8.62
CA VAL A 231 3.48 -7.26 -9.79
C VAL A 231 4.77 -7.00 -10.56
N ILE A 232 5.82 -6.52 -9.89
CA ILE A 232 7.06 -6.15 -10.59
C ILE A 232 7.74 -7.36 -11.22
N GLN A 233 7.73 -8.53 -10.57
CA GLN A 233 8.28 -9.75 -11.15
C GLN A 233 7.46 -10.25 -12.34
N ALA A 234 6.14 -10.09 -12.32
CA ALA A 234 5.28 -10.45 -13.43
C ALA A 234 5.66 -9.69 -14.71
N PHE A 235 5.88 -8.38 -14.60
CA PHE A 235 6.31 -7.56 -15.72
C PHE A 235 7.79 -7.70 -16.07
N TYR A 236 8.65 -8.08 -15.11
CA TYR A 236 10.09 -8.29 -15.39
C TYR A 236 10.35 -9.64 -16.07
N PHE A 237 9.76 -10.73 -15.58
CA PHE A 237 10.02 -12.09 -16.08
C PHE A 237 8.97 -12.59 -17.08
N GLY A 238 7.75 -12.08 -17.00
CA GLY A 238 6.63 -12.58 -17.80
C GLY A 238 6.59 -12.07 -19.24
N THR A 239 7.34 -11.02 -19.56
CA THR A 239 7.23 -10.30 -20.84
C THR A 239 8.35 -10.64 -21.83
N GLY A 240 9.09 -11.72 -21.58
CA GLY A 240 10.17 -12.20 -22.44
C GLY A 240 11.35 -11.21 -22.49
N SER A 241 11.84 -10.94 -23.69
CA SER A 241 12.97 -10.02 -23.93
C SER A 241 12.57 -8.54 -23.98
N LYS A 242 11.28 -8.21 -23.87
CA LYS A 242 10.81 -6.81 -23.90
C LYS A 242 11.31 -6.09 -22.64
N PRO A 243 11.98 -4.92 -22.74
CA PRO A 243 12.52 -4.18 -21.60
C PRO A 243 11.43 -3.37 -20.87
N VAL A 244 10.41 -4.07 -20.35
CA VAL A 244 9.23 -3.45 -19.72
C VAL A 244 9.58 -2.77 -18.41
N ILE A 245 10.43 -3.41 -17.61
CA ILE A 245 10.93 -2.88 -16.35
C ILE A 245 12.31 -2.26 -16.55
N ARG A 246 12.42 -0.95 -16.30
CA ARG A 246 13.66 -0.18 -16.38
C ARG A 246 14.49 -0.33 -15.10
N VAL A 247 13.81 -0.32 -13.95
CA VAL A 247 14.43 -0.45 -12.62
C VAL A 247 13.83 -1.66 -11.94
N PHE A 248 14.66 -2.63 -11.60
CA PHE A 248 14.23 -3.79 -10.81
C PHE A 248 14.77 -3.65 -9.39
N PRO A 249 14.03 -3.01 -8.46
CA PRO A 249 14.56 -2.65 -7.16
C PRO A 249 14.74 -3.87 -6.25
N SER A 250 15.54 -3.73 -5.18
CA SER A 250 15.61 -4.71 -4.09
C SER A 250 14.29 -4.80 -3.31
N LEU A 251 13.63 -3.67 -3.13
CA LEU A 251 12.31 -3.50 -2.53
C LEU A 251 11.41 -2.70 -3.48
N ALA A 252 10.32 -3.30 -3.95
CA ALA A 252 9.36 -2.63 -4.83
C ALA A 252 8.22 -2.08 -3.99
N LEU A 253 8.04 -0.76 -3.91
CA LEU A 253 6.96 -0.18 -3.11
C LEU A 253 5.68 -0.03 -3.95
N PRO A 254 4.48 -0.30 -3.38
CA PRO A 254 3.22 -0.22 -4.11
C PRO A 254 3.02 1.11 -4.84
N TYR A 255 3.28 2.24 -4.17
CA TYR A 255 3.04 3.57 -4.74
C TYR A 255 4.09 4.00 -5.78
N ASP A 256 5.22 3.30 -5.84
CA ASP A 256 6.28 3.56 -6.82
C ASP A 256 6.18 2.66 -8.04
N LEU A 257 5.30 1.64 -8.05
CA LEU A 257 5.26 0.61 -9.09
C LEU A 257 5.32 1.17 -10.53
N PRO A 258 4.51 2.18 -10.93
CA PRO A 258 4.60 2.75 -12.28
C PRO A 258 5.97 3.36 -12.64
N SER A 259 6.72 3.88 -11.66
CA SER A 259 8.02 4.54 -11.89
C SER A 259 9.14 3.58 -12.30
N TYR A 260 8.95 2.28 -12.01
CA TYR A 260 9.90 1.22 -12.32
C TYR A 260 9.84 0.78 -13.79
N PHE A 261 8.75 1.13 -14.49
CA PHE A 261 8.58 0.79 -15.90
C PHE A 261 9.46 1.67 -16.79
N ASN A 262 9.82 1.12 -17.94
CA ASN A 262 10.35 1.91 -19.04
C ASN A 262 9.21 2.77 -19.63
N GLY A 263 9.48 4.03 -19.99
CA GLY A 263 8.49 4.97 -20.50
C GLY A 263 7.65 4.44 -21.66
N ALA A 264 8.22 3.60 -22.53
CA ALA A 264 7.49 2.99 -23.65
C ALA A 264 6.40 1.99 -23.21
N TYR A 265 6.47 1.52 -21.96
CA TYR A 265 5.58 0.53 -21.37
C TYR A 265 4.95 1.01 -20.05
N SER A 266 5.08 2.30 -19.72
CA SER A 266 4.56 2.86 -18.48
C SER A 266 3.05 2.61 -18.35
N PRO A 267 2.60 2.03 -17.23
CA PRO A 267 1.17 1.88 -16.96
C PRO A 267 0.52 3.25 -16.84
N GLN A 268 -0.61 3.43 -17.52
CA GLN A 268 -1.42 4.65 -17.44
C GLN A 268 -2.48 4.50 -16.36
N PHE A 269 -2.79 5.58 -15.64
CA PHE A 269 -3.91 5.58 -14.70
C PHE A 269 -5.22 5.51 -15.49
N VAL A 270 -6.08 4.54 -15.18
CA VAL A 270 -7.33 4.33 -15.94
C VAL A 270 -8.60 4.53 -15.14
N LYS A 271 -8.56 4.28 -13.82
CA LYS A 271 -9.73 4.46 -12.95
C LYS A 271 -9.35 4.58 -11.48
N GLY A 272 -10.02 5.47 -10.77
CA GLY A 272 -10.00 5.58 -9.31
C GLY A 272 -11.37 5.24 -8.71
N PHE A 273 -11.34 4.67 -7.51
CA PHE A 273 -12.49 4.36 -6.66
C PHE A 273 -12.20 4.84 -5.23
N ASN A 274 -13.25 5.31 -4.57
CA ASN A 274 -13.27 5.75 -3.18
C ASN A 274 -14.54 5.19 -2.50
#